data_AF-A0A2M7ZIJ1-F1
#
_entry.id   AF-A0A2M7ZIJ1-F1
#
_cell.length_a   1.000
_cell.length_b   1.000
_cell.length_c   1.000
_cell.angle_alpha   90.00
_cell.angle_beta   90.00
_cell.angle_gamma   90.00
#
_symmetry.space_group_name_H-M   'P 1'
#
loop_
_entity.id
_entity.type
_entity.pdbx_description
1 polymer ?
#
loop_
_entity_poly.entity_id
_entity_poly.type
_entity_poly.pdbx_seq_one_letter_code
_entity_poly.pdbx_strand_id
1 'polypeptide(L)'
;MKEKLSKNLIIQILFAIAVVLLIANLLVDRFNNGRKIKRQIEFDSQVTPAVADSIFLSTLKSFNIKDGWIKKSKSQKNSSKPDLFLYNIDIPANLPNILIIKDLYQNFSHTKLKITSKETKEDQTSLLEIYNANKLFLSALLNYNKDISHLVGSINLIVVLPNDIDSDKIKPFLDLNRSITYLFTPSNKNLILAEEIIINKASYGLIIDNNIEELNFKIRNNFDIDRIENGVNAVLKAFPNYKLFYFPKEFSPNNKIKNVFKKNKIRTFNSKIPINLTSDYKTNFNKIFNSYILNSNPKDTLDLVLDSDNFIKIIPDLKMISKLGYRFVTY
;
A
#
# COMPACT_ATOMS: atom_id res chain seq x y z
N MET A 1 37.07 -13.45 -41.26
CA MET A 1 38.04 -12.34 -41.29
C MET A 1 37.28 -11.07 -40.90
N LYS A 2 37.50 -10.51 -39.70
CA LYS A 2 36.84 -9.26 -39.28
C LYS A 2 37.61 -8.09 -39.87
N GLU A 3 37.14 -7.52 -40.96
CA GLU A 3 37.69 -6.26 -41.47
C GLU A 3 37.49 -5.18 -40.40
N LYS A 4 38.59 -4.71 -39.82
CA LYS A 4 38.58 -3.55 -38.93
C LYS A 4 38.26 -2.34 -39.81
N LEU A 5 37.01 -1.90 -39.78
CA LEU A 5 36.58 -0.61 -40.33
C LEU A 5 37.58 0.48 -39.91
N SER A 6 38.15 1.17 -40.88
CA SER A 6 39.15 2.21 -40.60
C SER A 6 38.49 3.34 -39.81
N LYS A 7 39.21 3.88 -38.82
CA LYS A 7 38.67 4.93 -37.93
C LYS A 7 38.10 6.12 -38.72
N ASN A 8 38.72 6.46 -39.85
CA ASN A 8 38.27 7.55 -40.73
C ASN A 8 36.92 7.25 -41.38
N LEU A 9 36.66 6.00 -41.75
CA LEU A 9 35.40 5.58 -42.37
C LEU A 9 34.27 5.56 -41.33
N ILE A 10 34.58 5.17 -40.08
CA ILE A 10 33.64 5.27 -38.96
C ILE A 10 33.28 6.73 -38.65
N ILE A 11 34.27 7.63 -38.64
CA ILE A 11 34.05 9.07 -38.41
C ILE A 11 33.20 9.68 -39.53
N GLN A 12 33.45 9.32 -40.79
CA GLN A 12 32.66 9.80 -41.92
C GLN A 12 31.21 9.31 -41.86
N ILE A 13 30.98 8.05 -41.50
CA ILE A 13 29.63 7.50 -41.32
C ILE A 13 28.91 8.23 -40.18
N LEU A 14 29.57 8.42 -39.03
CA LEU A 14 28.98 9.13 -37.88
C LEU A 14 28.64 10.58 -38.22
N PHE A 15 29.52 11.26 -38.96
CA PHE A 15 29.28 12.63 -39.40
C PHE A 15 28.11 12.72 -40.38
N ALA A 16 28.03 11.80 -41.36
CA ALA A 16 26.91 11.73 -42.28
C ALA A 16 25.58 11.47 -41.54
N ILE A 17 25.56 10.55 -40.57
CA ILE A 17 24.39 10.28 -39.74
C ILE A 17 23.98 11.53 -38.94
N ALA A 18 24.94 12.23 -38.34
CA ALA A 18 24.66 13.45 -37.58
C ALA A 18 24.05 14.56 -38.45
N VAL A 19 24.56 14.74 -39.68
CA VAL A 19 24.02 15.70 -40.64
C VAL A 19 22.60 15.31 -41.07
N VAL A 20 22.36 14.03 -41.37
CA VAL A 20 21.02 13.54 -41.71
C VAL A 20 20.03 13.74 -40.55
N LEU A 21 20.45 13.44 -39.31
CA LEU A 21 19.63 13.67 -38.12
C LEU A 21 19.33 15.16 -37.92
N LEU A 22 20.29 16.04 -38.18
CA LEU A 22 20.10 17.48 -38.06
C LEU A 22 19.13 18.01 -39.12
N ILE A 23 19.24 17.54 -40.36
CA ILE A 23 18.29 17.86 -41.44
C ILE A 23 16.90 17.30 -41.10
N ALA A 24 16.80 16.07 -40.61
CA ALA A 24 15.55 15.48 -40.17
C ALA A 24 14.91 16.30 -39.04
N ASN A 25 15.69 16.76 -38.06
CA ASN A 25 15.20 17.59 -36.96
C ASN A 25 14.67 18.95 -37.46
N LEU A 26 15.40 19.60 -38.39
CA LEU A 26 14.97 20.84 -39.02
C LEU A 26 13.69 20.66 -39.86
N LEU A 27 13.56 19.53 -40.56
CA LEU A 27 12.36 19.21 -41.33
C LEU A 27 11.17 18.90 -40.40
N VAL A 28 11.39 18.18 -39.30
CA VAL A 28 10.36 17.93 -38.28
C VAL A 28 9.85 19.25 -37.71
N ASP A 29 10.73 20.19 -37.36
CA ASP A 29 10.31 21.51 -36.87
C ASP A 29 9.54 22.31 -37.94
N ARG A 30 9.96 22.24 -39.20
CA ARG A 30 9.30 22.94 -40.31
C ARG A 30 7.91 22.37 -40.64
N PHE A 31 7.75 21.05 -40.57
CA PHE A 31 6.46 20.38 -40.82
C PHE A 31 5.53 20.34 -39.59
N ASN A 32 6.07 20.39 -38.37
CA ASN A 32 5.25 20.49 -37.15
C ASN A 32 4.76 21.90 -36.82
N ASN A 33 5.41 22.95 -37.34
CA ASN A 33 4.99 24.34 -37.11
C ASN A 33 3.62 24.69 -37.76
N GLY A 34 3.11 23.88 -38.69
CA GLY A 34 1.79 24.05 -39.32
C GLY A 34 0.64 23.25 -38.69
N ARG A 35 0.92 22.36 -37.73
CA ARG A 35 -0.10 21.52 -37.08
C ARG A 35 0.10 21.51 -35.56
N LYS A 36 0.06 22.68 -34.92
CA LYS A 36 -0.59 22.72 -33.61
C LYS A 36 -2.05 22.39 -33.89
N ILE A 37 -2.41 21.10 -33.81
CA ILE A 37 -3.79 20.68 -33.70
C ILE A 37 -4.32 21.50 -32.53
N LYS A 38 -5.06 22.58 -32.81
CA LYS A 38 -5.87 23.24 -31.80
C LYS A 38 -6.85 22.15 -31.42
N ARG A 39 -6.52 21.37 -30.37
CA ARG A 39 -7.48 20.48 -29.74
C ARG A 39 -8.71 21.35 -29.54
N GLN A 40 -9.80 21.05 -30.25
CA GLN A 40 -11.06 21.73 -30.02
C GLN A 40 -11.31 21.58 -28.54
N ILE A 41 -11.31 22.70 -27.85
CA ILE A 41 -11.52 22.73 -26.42
C ILE A 41 -13.00 22.45 -26.25
N GLU A 42 -13.34 21.18 -26.04
CA GLU A 42 -14.73 20.75 -25.94
C GLU A 42 -15.32 21.19 -24.60
N PHE A 43 -16.40 21.98 -24.67
CA PHE A 43 -17.17 22.35 -23.51
C PHE A 43 -18.06 21.18 -23.09
N ASP A 44 -18.00 20.82 -21.81
CA ASP A 44 -18.86 19.80 -21.22
C ASP A 44 -20.12 20.46 -20.65
N SER A 45 -21.24 20.40 -21.37
CA SER A 45 -22.50 20.98 -20.91
C SER A 45 -23.14 20.21 -19.75
N GLN A 46 -22.71 18.98 -19.49
CA GLN A 46 -23.27 18.12 -18.45
C GLN A 46 -22.64 18.37 -17.09
N VAL A 47 -21.47 19.03 -17.05
CA VAL A 47 -20.72 19.26 -15.81
C VAL A 47 -20.78 20.74 -15.43
N THR A 48 -21.44 21.02 -14.31
CA THR A 48 -21.49 22.36 -13.71
C THR A 48 -20.35 22.56 -12.71
N PRO A 49 -20.03 23.80 -12.31
CA PRO A 49 -19.04 24.05 -11.26
C PRO A 49 -19.36 23.34 -9.94
N ALA A 50 -20.64 23.23 -9.58
CA ALA A 50 -21.07 22.51 -8.37
C ALA A 50 -20.83 20.99 -8.46
N VAL A 51 -20.98 20.41 -9.65
CA VAL A 51 -20.64 18.99 -9.88
C VAL A 51 -19.13 18.79 -9.74
N ALA A 52 -18.31 19.69 -10.32
CA ALA A 52 -16.86 19.64 -10.15
C ALA A 52 -16.43 19.78 -8.69
N ASP A 53 -17.06 20.69 -7.94
CA ASP A 53 -16.84 20.86 -6.50
C ASP A 53 -17.18 19.59 -5.71
N SER A 54 -18.32 18.97 -6.01
CA SER A 54 -18.75 17.72 -5.36
C SER A 54 -17.78 16.56 -5.63
N ILE A 55 -17.34 16.37 -6.88
CA ILE A 55 -16.35 15.34 -7.24
C ILE A 55 -15.01 15.63 -6.53
N PHE A 56 -14.60 16.90 -6.48
CA PHE A 56 -13.38 17.30 -5.80
C PHE A 56 -13.42 16.98 -4.28
N LEU A 57 -14.45 17.46 -3.58
CA LEU A 57 -14.60 17.25 -2.13
C LEU A 57 -14.79 15.77 -1.77
N SER A 58 -15.57 15.01 -2.55
CA SER A 58 -15.72 13.57 -2.35
C SER A 58 -14.39 12.82 -2.55
N THR A 59 -13.57 13.26 -3.49
CA THR A 59 -12.22 12.71 -3.67
C THR A 59 -11.36 12.98 -2.44
N LEU A 60 -11.33 14.21 -1.91
CA LEU A 60 -10.59 14.52 -0.67
C LEU A 60 -11.09 13.67 0.52
N LYS A 61 -12.41 13.54 0.67
CA LYS A 61 -13.03 12.73 1.72
C LYS A 61 -12.62 11.25 1.63
N SER A 62 -12.42 10.72 0.42
CA SER A 62 -11.95 9.34 0.24
C SER A 62 -10.52 9.10 0.75
N PHE A 63 -9.74 10.16 0.96
CA PHE A 63 -8.44 10.13 1.66
C PHE A 63 -8.56 10.50 3.13
N ASN A 64 -9.77 10.60 3.69
CA ASN A 64 -10.01 11.03 5.07
C ASN A 64 -9.40 12.41 5.40
N ILE A 65 -9.34 13.31 4.40
CA ILE A 65 -9.00 14.72 4.62
C ILE A 65 -10.14 15.36 5.43
N LYS A 66 -9.82 15.88 6.61
CA LYS A 66 -10.80 16.44 7.54
C LYS A 66 -11.31 17.79 7.04
N ASP A 67 -12.57 18.11 7.30
CA ASP A 67 -13.17 19.39 6.90
C ASP A 67 -12.40 20.60 7.45
N GLY A 68 -11.85 20.49 8.67
CA GLY A 68 -11.01 21.54 9.28
C GLY A 68 -9.70 21.82 8.53
N TRP A 69 -9.27 20.92 7.64
CA TRP A 69 -8.10 21.10 6.78
C TRP A 69 -8.44 21.76 5.45
N ILE A 70 -9.72 21.86 5.10
CA ILE A 70 -10.21 22.41 3.84
C ILE A 70 -10.70 23.83 4.07
N LYS A 71 -9.89 24.82 3.69
CA LYS A 71 -10.23 26.24 3.84
C LYS A 71 -10.75 26.80 2.52
N LYS A 72 -12.03 27.14 2.47
CA LYS A 72 -12.62 27.85 1.33
C LYS A 72 -12.26 29.33 1.39
N SER A 73 -11.74 29.89 0.30
CA SER A 73 -11.33 31.31 0.28
C SER A 73 -12.54 32.26 0.40
N LYS A 74 -12.39 33.32 1.21
CA LYS A 74 -13.42 34.35 1.43
C LYS A 74 -13.77 35.16 0.17
N SER A 75 -12.94 35.11 -0.88
CA SER A 75 -13.16 35.80 -2.16
C SER A 75 -14.49 35.42 -2.83
N GLN A 76 -15.06 34.24 -2.51
CA GLN A 76 -16.38 33.85 -3.01
C GLN A 76 -17.55 34.69 -2.46
N LYS A 77 -17.42 35.32 -1.29
CA LYS A 77 -18.52 36.12 -0.70
C LYS A 77 -18.69 37.50 -1.33
N ASN A 78 -17.63 38.05 -1.96
CA ASN A 78 -17.60 39.42 -2.48
C ASN A 78 -17.09 39.53 -3.93
N SER A 79 -16.96 38.43 -4.69
CA SER A 79 -16.46 38.48 -6.07
C SER A 79 -17.55 38.39 -7.13
N SER A 80 -17.29 39.04 -8.26
CA SER A 80 -18.08 39.04 -9.50
C SER A 80 -18.11 37.68 -10.24
N LYS A 81 -17.63 36.59 -9.62
CA LYS A 81 -17.57 35.23 -10.21
C LYS A 81 -18.12 34.19 -9.22
N PRO A 82 -19.45 34.08 -9.07
CA PRO A 82 -20.08 33.14 -8.13
C PRO A 82 -19.80 31.66 -8.45
N ASP A 83 -19.42 31.36 -9.69
CA ASP A 83 -19.22 30.00 -10.22
C ASP A 83 -17.81 29.41 -9.98
N LEU A 84 -16.89 30.14 -9.34
CA LEU A 84 -15.51 29.70 -9.13
C LEU A 84 -15.28 29.23 -7.69
N PHE A 85 -14.80 28.00 -7.51
CA PHE A 85 -14.40 27.46 -6.22
C PHE A 85 -12.91 27.64 -5.97
N LEU A 86 -12.54 28.18 -4.81
CA LEU A 86 -11.16 28.43 -4.40
C LEU A 86 -10.88 27.78 -3.05
N TYR A 87 -9.94 26.83 -3.03
CA TYR A 87 -9.58 26.07 -1.84
C TYR A 87 -8.11 26.24 -1.48
N ASN A 88 -7.86 26.29 -0.17
CA ASN A 88 -6.54 26.12 0.42
C ASN A 88 -6.61 24.92 1.37
N ILE A 89 -5.82 23.89 1.11
CA ILE A 89 -5.97 22.59 1.77
C ILE A 89 -4.66 22.20 2.43
N ASP A 90 -4.74 21.92 3.73
CA ASP A 90 -3.62 21.38 4.48
C ASP A 90 -3.57 19.85 4.28
N ILE A 91 -2.49 19.37 3.71
CA ILE A 91 -2.24 17.95 3.44
C ILE A 91 -1.17 17.43 4.40
N PRO A 92 -1.42 16.33 5.13
CA PRO A 92 -0.40 15.74 6.00
C PRO A 92 0.87 15.34 5.24
N ALA A 93 2.04 15.55 5.85
CA ALA A 93 3.33 15.29 5.22
C ALA A 93 3.54 13.81 4.78
N ASN A 94 2.81 12.87 5.39
CA ASN A 94 2.86 11.45 5.04
C ASN A 94 1.88 11.03 3.95
N LEU A 95 1.09 11.95 3.38
CA LEU A 95 0.16 11.70 2.29
C LEU A 95 0.58 12.52 1.04
N PRO A 96 1.26 11.93 0.06
CA PRO A 96 1.73 12.68 -1.11
C PRO A 96 0.58 13.28 -1.94
N ASN A 97 0.67 14.57 -2.25
CA ASN A 97 -0.27 15.30 -3.11
C ASN A 97 -0.52 14.58 -4.44
N ILE A 98 0.52 13.96 -5.01
CA ILE A 98 0.44 13.23 -6.28
C ILE A 98 -0.59 12.09 -6.25
N LEU A 99 -0.82 11.46 -5.08
CA LEU A 99 -1.83 10.41 -4.95
C LEU A 99 -3.25 10.99 -5.03
N ILE A 100 -3.47 12.13 -4.36
CA ILE A 100 -4.75 12.85 -4.42
C ILE A 100 -5.02 13.33 -5.84
N ILE A 101 -4.03 13.94 -6.48
CA ILE A 101 -4.10 14.44 -7.85
C ILE A 101 -4.42 13.29 -8.82
N LYS A 102 -3.75 12.15 -8.70
CA LYS A 102 -4.02 10.97 -9.52
C LYS A 102 -5.47 10.50 -9.41
N ASP A 103 -6.02 10.41 -8.20
CA ASP A 103 -7.40 9.99 -7.99
C ASP A 103 -8.40 11.03 -8.51
N LEU A 104 -8.07 12.33 -8.44
CA LEU A 104 -8.86 13.37 -9.09
C LEU A 104 -8.90 13.16 -10.61
N TYR A 105 -7.75 12.94 -11.27
CA TYR A 105 -7.73 12.62 -12.70
C TYR A 105 -8.59 11.40 -13.05
N GLN A 106 -8.59 10.36 -12.20
CA GLN A 106 -9.43 9.18 -12.40
C GLN A 106 -10.92 9.49 -12.25
N ASN A 107 -11.32 10.21 -11.20
CA ASN A 107 -12.72 10.52 -10.94
C ASN A 107 -13.33 11.48 -11.98
N PHE A 108 -12.50 12.31 -12.61
CA PHE A 108 -12.89 13.18 -13.71
C PHE A 108 -12.69 12.58 -15.11
N SER A 109 -12.17 11.34 -15.21
CA SER A 109 -11.79 10.73 -16.50
C SER A 109 -12.95 10.57 -17.49
N HIS A 110 -14.18 10.49 -17.00
CA HIS A 110 -15.41 10.40 -17.81
C HIS A 110 -15.96 11.77 -18.24
N THR A 111 -15.33 12.87 -17.82
CA THR A 111 -15.71 14.24 -18.16
C THR A 111 -14.77 14.82 -19.21
N LYS A 112 -15.18 15.90 -19.88
CA LYS A 112 -14.28 16.65 -20.78
C LYS A 112 -13.50 17.76 -20.07
N LEU A 113 -13.52 17.77 -18.73
CA LEU A 113 -12.81 18.77 -17.95
C LEU A 113 -11.29 18.62 -18.12
N LYS A 114 -10.62 19.76 -18.24
CA LYS A 114 -9.16 19.83 -18.26
C LYS A 114 -8.67 20.09 -16.85
N ILE A 115 -7.90 19.14 -16.32
CA ILE A 115 -7.21 19.29 -15.03
C ILE A 115 -5.75 19.60 -15.30
N THR A 116 -5.25 20.65 -14.66
CA THR A 116 -3.83 21.00 -14.66
C THR A 116 -3.30 21.01 -13.23
N SER A 117 -2.12 20.44 -13.03
CA SER A 117 -1.42 20.44 -11.76
C SER A 117 -0.01 20.96 -11.95
N LYS A 118 0.44 21.83 -11.04
CA LYS A 118 1.82 22.30 -10.97
C LYS A 118 2.33 22.13 -9.55
N GLU A 119 3.41 21.37 -9.41
CA GLU A 119 4.10 21.20 -8.14
C GLU A 119 5.26 22.19 -8.03
N THR A 120 5.34 22.89 -6.92
CA THR A 120 6.38 23.87 -6.59
C THR A 120 7.25 23.29 -5.48
N LYS A 121 8.48 22.91 -5.84
CA LYS A 121 9.45 22.27 -4.92
C LYS A 121 9.83 23.18 -3.74
N GLU A 122 9.91 24.49 -3.97
CA GLU A 122 10.35 25.47 -2.98
C GLU A 122 9.36 25.59 -1.82
N ASP A 123 8.05 25.63 -2.13
CA ASP A 123 7.00 25.80 -1.13
C ASP A 123 6.39 24.48 -0.65
N GLN A 124 6.77 23.34 -1.25
CA GLN A 124 6.13 22.05 -0.99
C GLN A 124 4.61 22.13 -1.21
N THR A 125 4.20 22.81 -2.27
CA THR A 125 2.79 23.03 -2.61
C THR A 125 2.47 22.47 -3.98
N SER A 126 1.21 22.13 -4.18
CA SER A 126 0.70 21.74 -5.49
C SER A 126 -0.53 22.57 -5.82
N LEU A 127 -0.45 23.34 -6.91
CA LEU A 127 -1.59 24.06 -7.44
C LEU A 127 -2.34 23.15 -8.42
N LEU A 128 -3.60 22.91 -8.14
CA LEU A 128 -4.52 22.17 -9.00
C LEU A 128 -5.58 23.12 -9.54
N GLU A 129 -5.84 23.05 -10.84
CA GLU A 129 -6.87 23.84 -11.49
C GLU A 129 -7.72 22.96 -12.41
N ILE A 130 -9.04 23.16 -12.37
CA ILE A 130 -10.01 22.41 -13.15
C ILE A 130 -10.77 23.39 -14.04
N TYR A 131 -10.68 23.15 -15.34
CA TYR A 131 -11.27 23.97 -16.38
C TYR A 131 -12.34 23.19 -17.14
N ASN A 132 -13.47 23.85 -17.40
CA ASN A 132 -14.37 23.44 -18.46
C ASN A 132 -14.12 24.36 -19.65
N ALA A 133 -13.56 23.79 -20.70
CA ALA A 133 -12.95 24.53 -21.77
C ALA A 133 -11.96 25.61 -21.29
N ASN A 134 -12.31 26.90 -21.42
CA ASN A 134 -11.51 28.03 -20.96
C ASN A 134 -12.02 28.65 -19.64
N LYS A 135 -13.13 28.13 -19.09
CA LYS A 135 -13.71 28.63 -17.84
C LYS A 135 -13.15 27.81 -16.67
N LEU A 136 -12.42 28.49 -15.78
CA LEU A 136 -11.96 27.92 -14.52
C LEU A 136 -13.16 27.66 -13.61
N PHE A 137 -13.36 26.40 -13.21
CA PHE A 137 -14.40 26.00 -12.26
C PHE A 137 -13.87 25.92 -10.84
N LEU A 138 -12.63 25.43 -10.69
CA LEU A 138 -12.05 25.18 -9.38
C LEU A 138 -10.54 25.41 -9.41
N SER A 139 -10.01 26.07 -8.38
CA SER A 139 -8.57 26.15 -8.10
C SER A 139 -8.32 25.78 -6.64
N ALA A 140 -7.36 24.89 -6.42
CA ALA A 140 -7.03 24.37 -5.11
C ALA A 140 -5.51 24.38 -4.91
N LEU A 141 -5.08 24.95 -3.78
CA LEU A 141 -3.70 24.88 -3.33
C LEU A 141 -3.57 23.78 -2.27
N LEU A 142 -2.80 22.75 -2.56
CA LEU A 142 -2.49 21.64 -1.67
C LEU A 142 -1.15 21.92 -0.99
N ASN A 143 -1.15 22.23 0.32
CA ASN A 143 0.07 22.53 1.06
C ASN A 143 0.41 21.40 2.00
N TYR A 144 1.65 20.91 1.98
CA TYR A 144 2.06 20.00 3.04
C TYR A 144 2.12 20.73 4.38
N ASN A 145 1.49 20.13 5.39
CA ASN A 145 1.51 20.60 6.76
C ASN A 145 2.04 19.46 7.65
N LYS A 146 3.15 19.74 8.34
CA LYS A 146 3.84 18.78 9.22
C LYS A 146 3.19 18.63 10.59
N ASP A 147 2.34 19.59 10.97
CA ASP A 147 1.68 19.62 12.28
C ASP A 147 0.40 18.77 12.31
N ILE A 148 -0.04 18.28 11.13
CA ILE A 148 -1.20 17.39 11.01
C ILE A 148 -0.76 15.98 10.61
N SER A 149 -1.42 14.98 11.19
CA SER A 149 -1.16 13.57 10.91
C SER A 149 -2.35 12.93 10.19
N HIS A 150 -2.05 12.21 9.11
CA HIS A 150 -3.02 11.34 8.42
C HIS A 150 -3.24 10.01 9.15
N LEU A 151 -2.43 9.68 10.15
CA LEU A 151 -2.51 8.38 10.82
C LEU A 151 -3.82 8.25 11.61
N VAL A 152 -4.66 7.30 11.18
CA VAL A 152 -5.91 6.95 11.87
C VAL A 152 -5.71 5.81 12.84
N GLY A 153 -4.84 4.85 12.53
CA GLY A 153 -4.61 3.66 13.32
C GLY A 153 -3.48 2.81 12.75
N SER A 154 -2.92 1.94 13.57
CA SER A 154 -1.98 0.91 13.13
C SER A 154 -2.67 -0.45 13.12
N ILE A 155 -2.47 -1.23 12.05
CA ILE A 155 -3.04 -2.56 11.90
C ILE A 155 -1.88 -3.54 11.77
N ASN A 156 -1.87 -4.57 12.58
CA ASN A 156 -0.98 -5.69 12.43
C ASN A 156 -1.77 -6.90 11.94
N LEU A 157 -1.56 -7.23 10.67
CA LEU A 157 -2.29 -8.27 10.00
C LEU A 157 -1.47 -9.55 10.01
N ILE A 158 -2.04 -10.58 10.61
CA ILE A 158 -1.44 -11.88 10.80
C ILE A 158 -2.25 -12.91 9.99
N VAL A 159 -1.61 -13.61 9.07
CA VAL A 159 -2.29 -14.52 8.14
C VAL A 159 -1.80 -15.94 8.36
N VAL A 160 -2.70 -16.85 8.74
CA VAL A 160 -2.44 -18.27 8.88
C VAL A 160 -2.46 -18.92 7.50
N LEU A 161 -1.30 -19.46 7.11
CA LEU A 161 -1.10 -20.21 5.90
C LEU A 161 -1.32 -21.71 6.14
N PRO A 162 -1.87 -22.45 5.16
CA PRO A 162 -1.90 -23.89 5.22
C PRO A 162 -0.48 -24.47 5.19
N ASN A 163 -0.28 -25.60 5.87
CA ASN A 163 1.04 -26.25 5.97
C ASN A 163 1.59 -26.76 4.63
N ASP A 164 0.73 -26.95 3.63
CA ASP A 164 1.08 -27.44 2.29
C ASP A 164 0.63 -26.45 1.20
N ILE A 165 0.86 -25.15 1.42
CA ILE A 165 0.57 -24.16 0.38
C ILE A 165 1.58 -24.27 -0.76
N ASP A 166 1.10 -24.48 -1.99
CA ASP A 166 1.95 -24.49 -3.18
C ASP A 166 2.60 -23.11 -3.38
N SER A 167 3.86 -23.08 -3.84
CA SER A 167 4.60 -21.85 -4.11
C SER A 167 3.93 -20.95 -5.15
N ASP A 168 3.18 -21.52 -6.10
CA ASP A 168 2.41 -20.70 -7.04
C ASP A 168 1.17 -20.05 -6.42
N LYS A 169 0.61 -20.66 -5.37
CA LYS A 169 -0.53 -20.11 -4.63
C LYS A 169 -0.12 -19.05 -3.62
N ILE A 170 1.15 -19.00 -3.19
CA ILE A 170 1.62 -17.99 -2.23
C ILE A 170 1.98 -16.65 -2.87
N LYS A 171 2.36 -16.62 -4.16
CA LYS A 171 2.77 -15.38 -4.86
C LYS A 171 1.78 -14.21 -4.68
N PRO A 172 0.45 -14.39 -4.86
CA PRO A 172 -0.52 -13.31 -4.66
C PRO A 172 -0.54 -12.74 -3.23
N PHE A 173 -0.12 -13.52 -2.23
CA PHE A 173 -0.01 -13.07 -0.85
C PHE A 173 1.27 -12.21 -0.69
N LEU A 174 2.39 -12.67 -1.25
CA LEU A 174 3.69 -11.99 -1.10
C LEU A 174 3.82 -10.70 -1.91
N ASP A 175 3.11 -10.58 -3.04
CA ASP A 175 3.16 -9.42 -3.94
C ASP A 175 2.52 -8.13 -3.39
N LEU A 176 1.87 -8.19 -2.21
CA LEU A 176 1.07 -7.08 -1.69
C LEU A 176 1.89 -5.88 -1.21
N ASN A 177 3.23 -5.96 -1.21
CA ASN A 177 4.18 -4.94 -0.75
C ASN A 177 3.72 -4.23 0.54
N ARG A 178 3.32 -5.03 1.53
CA ARG A 178 2.76 -4.59 2.81
C ARG A 178 3.40 -5.33 3.95
N SER A 179 3.47 -4.66 5.10
CA SER A 179 3.89 -5.25 6.37
C SER A 179 2.80 -6.22 6.86
N ILE A 180 2.94 -7.49 6.49
CA ILE A 180 2.08 -8.61 6.89
C ILE A 180 2.96 -9.68 7.56
N THR A 181 2.43 -10.31 8.60
CA THR A 181 3.07 -11.47 9.23
C THR A 181 2.35 -12.75 8.84
N TYR A 182 3.05 -13.68 8.19
CA TYR A 182 2.52 -14.99 7.84
C TYR A 182 2.82 -16.02 8.93
N LEU A 183 1.83 -16.82 9.30
CA LEU A 183 1.97 -17.89 10.28
C LEU A 183 1.83 -19.25 9.61
N PHE A 184 2.75 -20.16 9.92
CA PHE A 184 2.67 -21.55 9.49
C PHE A 184 3.34 -22.45 10.52
N THR A 185 3.04 -23.75 10.44
CA THR A 185 3.63 -24.75 11.33
C THR A 185 5.05 -25.06 10.89
N PRO A 186 6.04 -25.18 11.80
CA PRO A 186 7.39 -25.58 11.43
C PRO A 186 7.39 -26.99 10.84
N SER A 187 7.90 -27.12 9.62
CA SER A 187 8.03 -28.37 8.89
C SER A 187 9.22 -28.28 7.94
N ASN A 188 9.75 -29.41 7.49
CA ASN A 188 10.85 -29.37 6.50
C ASN A 188 10.39 -28.76 5.16
N LYS A 189 9.11 -28.94 4.80
CA LYS A 189 8.51 -28.33 3.60
C LYS A 189 8.45 -26.81 3.70
N ASN A 190 8.18 -26.28 4.89
CA ASN A 190 8.01 -24.84 5.11
C ASN A 190 9.34 -24.07 5.27
N LEU A 191 10.50 -24.74 5.16
CA LEU A 191 11.80 -24.05 5.12
C LEU A 191 11.90 -23.14 3.89
N ILE A 192 11.52 -23.66 2.72
CA ILE A 192 11.52 -22.91 1.45
C ILE A 192 10.53 -21.74 1.56
N LEU A 193 9.35 -21.98 2.13
CA LEU A 193 8.35 -20.94 2.36
C LEU A 193 8.89 -19.79 3.23
N ALA A 194 9.63 -20.10 4.30
CA ALA A 194 10.23 -19.09 5.15
C ALA A 194 11.24 -18.21 4.38
N GLU A 195 12.05 -18.81 3.50
CA GLU A 195 12.98 -18.10 2.63
C GLU A 195 12.24 -17.19 1.64
N GLU A 196 11.20 -17.72 0.97
CA GLU A 196 10.37 -16.96 0.02
C GLU A 196 9.73 -15.73 0.68
N ILE A 197 9.21 -15.86 1.91
CA ILE A 197 8.63 -14.74 2.66
C ILE A 197 9.67 -13.64 2.93
N ILE A 198 10.88 -14.02 3.35
CA ILE A 198 11.96 -13.07 3.65
C ILE A 198 12.41 -12.35 2.36
N ILE A 199 12.59 -13.08 1.26
CA ILE A 199 13.00 -12.51 -0.03
C ILE A 199 12.00 -11.43 -0.49
N ASN A 200 10.71 -11.66 -0.24
CA ASN A 200 9.64 -10.70 -0.54
C ASN A 200 9.46 -9.61 0.53
N LYS A 201 10.41 -9.46 1.46
CA LYS A 201 10.40 -8.45 2.54
C LYS A 201 9.17 -8.52 3.45
N ALA A 202 8.51 -9.67 3.50
CA ALA A 202 7.44 -9.95 4.42
C ALA A 202 8.00 -10.56 5.71
N SER A 203 7.16 -10.68 6.73
CA SER A 203 7.51 -11.27 8.03
C SER A 203 6.82 -12.61 8.20
N TYR A 204 7.41 -13.52 8.98
CA TYR A 204 6.73 -14.73 9.40
C TYR A 204 6.84 -14.98 10.90
N GLY A 205 5.91 -15.77 11.40
CA GLY A 205 5.95 -16.40 12.71
C GLY A 205 5.61 -17.88 12.60
N LEU A 206 5.83 -18.61 13.68
CA LEU A 206 5.65 -20.06 13.70
C LEU A 206 4.51 -20.45 14.63
N ILE A 207 3.66 -21.35 14.15
CA ILE A 207 2.58 -21.94 14.93
C ILE A 207 3.12 -23.15 15.66
N ILE A 208 3.01 -23.17 17.00
CA ILE A 208 3.35 -24.34 17.81
C ILE A 208 2.06 -24.94 18.33
N ASP A 209 1.75 -26.12 17.84
CA ASP A 209 0.57 -26.88 18.21
C ASP A 209 0.89 -28.37 18.42
N ASN A 210 -0.15 -29.18 18.60
CA ASN A 210 0.00 -30.61 18.81
C ASN A 210 0.22 -31.42 17.51
N ASN A 211 0.06 -30.77 16.34
CA ASN A 211 -0.06 -31.37 15.02
C ASN A 211 1.25 -31.34 14.22
N ILE A 212 2.31 -30.69 14.72
CA ILE A 212 3.65 -30.78 14.14
C ILE A 212 4.02 -32.25 13.94
N GLU A 213 4.32 -32.67 12.72
CA GLU A 213 4.58 -34.08 12.38
C GLU A 213 6.04 -34.46 12.66
N GLU A 214 6.98 -33.59 12.29
CA GLU A 214 8.40 -33.88 12.37
C GLU A 214 8.90 -33.91 13.81
N LEU A 215 9.59 -35.01 14.14
CA LEU A 215 10.01 -35.29 15.51
C LEU A 215 10.95 -34.22 16.08
N ASN A 216 11.87 -33.68 15.26
CA ASN A 216 12.80 -32.63 15.66
C ASN A 216 12.12 -31.30 16.03
N PHE A 217 10.95 -30.99 15.47
CA PHE A 217 10.23 -29.74 15.73
C PHE A 217 9.10 -29.89 16.76
N LYS A 218 8.69 -31.12 17.09
CA LYS A 218 7.62 -31.38 18.06
C LYS A 218 7.94 -30.79 19.43
N ILE A 219 7.00 -29.98 19.95
CA ILE A 219 6.99 -29.45 21.31
C ILE A 219 5.65 -29.81 21.95
N ARG A 220 5.66 -30.61 23.01
CA ARG A 220 4.42 -31.09 23.67
C ARG A 220 4.46 -30.87 25.17
N ASN A 221 3.29 -30.70 25.77
CA ASN A 221 3.14 -30.47 27.21
C ASN A 221 3.63 -31.64 28.08
N ASN A 222 3.63 -32.88 27.55
CA ASN A 222 4.06 -34.06 28.29
C ASN A 222 5.56 -34.36 28.15
N PHE A 223 6.30 -33.59 27.36
CA PHE A 223 7.74 -33.77 27.22
C PHE A 223 8.48 -33.29 28.48
N ASP A 224 9.63 -33.91 28.74
CA ASP A 224 10.59 -33.42 29.74
C ASP A 224 11.21 -32.09 29.27
N ILE A 225 11.92 -31.42 30.19
CA ILE A 225 12.46 -30.10 29.92
C ILE A 225 13.55 -30.13 28.83
N ASP A 226 14.41 -31.15 28.84
CA ASP A 226 15.51 -31.30 27.89
C ASP A 226 14.97 -31.50 26.47
N ARG A 227 13.91 -32.30 26.32
CA ARG A 227 13.23 -32.53 25.06
C ARG A 227 12.54 -31.27 24.55
N ILE A 228 11.93 -30.47 25.43
CA ILE A 228 11.34 -29.18 25.06
C ILE A 228 12.43 -28.21 24.61
N GLU A 229 13.54 -28.08 25.36
CA GLU A 229 14.66 -27.21 24.99
C GLU A 229 15.27 -27.63 23.64
N ASN A 230 15.45 -28.93 23.41
CA ASN A 230 15.94 -29.45 22.13
C ASN A 230 14.99 -29.14 20.97
N GLY A 231 13.68 -29.32 21.15
CA GLY A 231 12.68 -29.00 20.14
C GLY A 231 12.65 -27.51 19.80
N VAL A 232 12.64 -26.63 20.82
CA VAL A 232 12.72 -25.17 20.62
C VAL A 232 14.00 -24.79 19.89
N ASN A 233 15.16 -25.30 20.33
CA ASN A 233 16.44 -25.00 19.69
C ASN A 233 16.51 -25.49 18.24
N ALA A 234 15.93 -26.64 17.93
CA ALA A 234 15.85 -27.15 16.57
C ALA A 234 15.01 -26.21 15.68
N VAL A 235 13.85 -25.76 16.16
CA VAL A 235 13.00 -24.81 15.43
C VAL A 235 13.72 -23.47 15.22
N LEU A 236 14.36 -22.93 16.25
CA LEU A 236 15.12 -21.67 16.14
C LEU A 236 16.27 -21.73 15.15
N LYS A 237 16.98 -22.87 15.11
CA LYS A 237 18.07 -23.09 14.13
C LYS A 237 17.54 -23.21 12.71
N ALA A 238 16.42 -23.89 12.54
CA ALA A 238 15.81 -24.11 11.23
C ALA A 238 15.15 -22.84 10.66
N PHE A 239 14.61 -21.98 11.53
CA PHE A 239 13.87 -20.78 11.15
C PHE A 239 14.46 -19.54 11.84
N PRO A 240 15.66 -19.07 11.50
CA PRO A 240 16.38 -18.06 12.28
C PRO A 240 15.78 -16.64 12.24
N ASN A 241 14.93 -16.33 11.26
CA ASN A 241 14.39 -14.98 11.02
C ASN A 241 12.92 -14.81 11.46
N TYR A 242 12.43 -15.68 12.34
CA TYR A 242 11.09 -15.60 12.90
C TYR A 242 10.86 -14.26 13.64
N LYS A 243 9.64 -13.73 13.56
CA LYS A 243 9.21 -12.55 14.34
C LYS A 243 8.53 -12.92 15.65
N LEU A 244 7.79 -14.02 15.66
CA LEU A 244 7.02 -14.46 16.81
C LEU A 244 6.70 -15.95 16.73
N PHE A 245 6.27 -16.49 17.86
CA PHE A 245 5.62 -17.78 17.95
C PHE A 245 4.18 -17.62 18.41
N TYR A 246 3.27 -18.33 17.76
CA TYR A 246 1.84 -18.32 18.04
C TYR A 246 1.40 -19.65 18.62
N PHE A 247 0.73 -19.59 19.77
CA PHE A 247 0.07 -20.74 20.40
C PHE A 247 -1.43 -20.65 20.14
N PRO A 248 -1.99 -21.52 19.27
CA PRO A 248 -3.42 -21.53 18.99
C PRO A 248 -4.22 -21.96 20.21
N LYS A 249 -5.54 -21.75 20.20
CA LYS A 249 -6.40 -21.96 21.37
C LYS A 249 -6.37 -23.42 21.87
N GLU A 250 -6.20 -24.35 20.94
CA GLU A 250 -6.13 -25.80 21.15
C GLU A 250 -4.83 -26.21 21.86
N PHE A 251 -3.82 -25.34 21.87
CA PHE A 251 -2.52 -25.57 22.51
C PHE A 251 -2.30 -24.59 23.65
N SER A 252 -2.53 -25.04 24.89
CA SER A 252 -2.19 -24.28 26.08
C SER A 252 -0.81 -24.70 26.59
N PRO A 253 0.27 -23.93 26.34
CA PRO A 253 1.61 -24.31 26.77
C PRO A 253 1.71 -24.33 28.30
N ASN A 254 2.28 -25.40 28.84
CA ASN A 254 2.59 -25.53 30.26
C ASN A 254 3.71 -24.55 30.69
N ASN A 255 3.99 -24.49 31.99
CA ASN A 255 5.04 -23.59 32.52
C ASN A 255 6.45 -23.93 32.02
N LYS A 256 6.74 -25.21 31.74
CA LYS A 256 8.05 -25.63 31.19
C LYS A 256 8.29 -24.98 29.83
N ILE A 257 7.33 -25.11 28.91
CA ILE A 257 7.39 -24.50 27.58
C ILE A 257 7.50 -22.98 27.70
N LYS A 258 6.62 -22.34 28.47
CA LYS A 258 6.65 -20.89 28.68
C LYS A 258 8.02 -20.40 29.17
N ASN A 259 8.64 -21.13 30.10
CA ASN A 259 9.95 -20.79 30.64
C ASN A 259 11.06 -20.90 29.59
N VAL A 260 11.05 -21.94 28.75
CA VAL A 260 12.03 -22.09 27.66
C VAL A 260 11.92 -20.96 26.64
N PHE A 261 10.69 -20.61 26.23
CA PHE A 261 10.48 -19.48 25.33
C PHE A 261 10.90 -18.13 25.96
N LYS A 262 10.58 -17.92 27.24
CA LYS A 262 10.99 -16.72 27.99
C LYS A 262 12.51 -16.62 28.15
N LYS A 263 13.20 -17.72 28.47
CA LYS A 263 14.66 -17.81 28.61
C LYS A 263 15.38 -17.39 27.33
N ASN A 264 14.84 -17.79 26.18
CA ASN A 264 15.35 -17.43 24.87
C ASN A 264 14.90 -16.03 24.38
N LYS A 265 14.22 -15.25 25.23
CA LYS A 265 13.69 -13.90 24.91
C LYS A 265 12.78 -13.90 23.67
N ILE A 266 12.06 -15.01 23.45
CA ILE A 266 11.22 -15.18 22.27
C ILE A 266 9.87 -14.51 22.50
N ARG A 267 9.45 -13.69 21.54
CA ARG A 267 8.10 -13.13 21.51
C ARG A 267 7.08 -14.24 21.24
N THR A 268 6.13 -14.41 22.16
CA THR A 268 5.06 -15.40 22.05
C THR A 268 3.70 -14.74 22.18
N PHE A 269 2.72 -15.24 21.43
CA PHE A 269 1.33 -14.84 21.54
C PHE A 269 0.45 -16.04 21.82
N ASN A 270 -0.57 -15.84 22.65
CA ASN A 270 -1.69 -16.76 22.74
C ASN A 270 -2.88 -16.20 21.94
N SER A 271 -3.84 -17.05 21.63
CA SER A 271 -5.06 -16.71 20.89
C SER A 271 -5.96 -15.63 21.53
N LYS A 272 -5.61 -15.09 22.71
CA LYS A 272 -6.39 -14.02 23.37
C LYS A 272 -5.96 -12.61 22.97
N ILE A 273 -4.76 -12.46 22.40
CA ILE A 273 -4.17 -11.15 22.15
C ILE A 273 -4.65 -10.55 20.82
N PRO A 274 -4.60 -11.28 19.69
CA PRO A 274 -5.20 -10.80 18.45
C PRO A 274 -6.70 -11.11 18.38
N ILE A 275 -7.44 -10.25 17.69
CA ILE A 275 -8.81 -10.54 17.28
C ILE A 275 -8.74 -11.65 16.23
N ASN A 276 -9.24 -12.82 16.61
CA ASN A 276 -9.22 -13.99 15.74
C ASN A 276 -10.44 -13.98 14.82
N LEU A 277 -10.20 -13.86 13.51
CA LEU A 277 -11.18 -13.97 12.45
C LEU A 277 -10.84 -15.13 11.49
N THR A 278 -10.32 -16.24 12.00
CA THR A 278 -10.06 -17.49 11.25
C THR A 278 -11.29 -18.40 11.14
N SER A 279 -12.47 -17.91 11.53
CA SER A 279 -13.71 -18.68 11.43
C SER A 279 -14.26 -18.61 10.00
N ASP A 280 -15.00 -19.63 9.58
CA ASP A 280 -15.70 -19.60 8.28
C ASP A 280 -16.86 -18.59 8.31
N TYR A 281 -16.57 -17.37 7.87
CA TYR A 281 -17.57 -16.33 7.66
C TYR A 281 -18.15 -16.46 6.25
N LYS A 282 -19.21 -17.26 6.11
CA LYS A 282 -19.94 -17.48 4.85
C LYS A 282 -20.55 -16.21 4.27
N THR A 283 -20.97 -15.27 5.11
CA THR A 283 -21.50 -13.95 4.71
C THR A 283 -21.00 -12.86 5.66
N ASN A 284 -20.90 -11.62 5.17
CA ASN A 284 -20.56 -10.41 5.95
C ASN A 284 -19.13 -10.30 6.51
N PHE A 285 -18.17 -11.13 6.09
CA PHE A 285 -16.77 -11.02 6.55
C PHE A 285 -16.21 -9.60 6.40
N ASN A 286 -16.34 -8.98 5.22
CA ASN A 286 -15.81 -7.63 4.97
C ASN A 286 -16.46 -6.57 5.88
N LYS A 287 -17.74 -6.74 6.24
CA LYS A 287 -18.41 -5.83 7.18
C LYS A 287 -17.84 -5.96 8.60
N ILE A 288 -17.59 -7.19 9.04
CA ILE A 288 -16.99 -7.47 10.36
C ILE A 288 -15.54 -6.97 10.39
N PHE A 289 -14.76 -7.25 9.35
CA PHE A 289 -13.40 -6.77 9.22
C PHE A 289 -13.36 -5.22 9.27
N ASN A 290 -14.18 -4.56 8.45
CA ASN A 290 -14.24 -3.10 8.41
C ASN A 290 -14.72 -2.49 9.74
N SER A 291 -15.63 -3.14 10.47
CA SER A 291 -16.06 -2.61 11.77
C SER A 291 -14.92 -2.64 12.80
N TYR A 292 -14.06 -3.66 12.80
CA TYR A 292 -12.87 -3.66 13.65
C TYR A 292 -11.88 -2.58 13.26
N ILE A 293 -11.60 -2.44 11.96
CA ILE A 293 -10.68 -1.40 11.46
C ILE A 293 -11.17 0.01 11.84
N LEU A 294 -12.43 0.33 11.54
CA LEU A 294 -13.00 1.67 11.75
C LEU A 294 -13.14 2.07 13.21
N ASN A 295 -13.19 1.10 14.14
CA ASN A 295 -13.26 1.34 15.57
C ASN A 295 -11.87 1.35 16.25
N SER A 296 -10.78 1.20 15.49
CA SER A 296 -9.42 1.21 16.06
C SER A 296 -8.98 2.62 16.47
N ASN A 297 -8.16 2.69 17.53
CA ASN A 297 -7.63 3.94 18.07
C ASN A 297 -6.27 4.27 17.42
N PRO A 298 -5.99 5.54 17.05
CA PRO A 298 -4.68 5.96 16.56
C PRO A 298 -3.49 5.60 17.45
N LYS A 299 -3.71 5.47 18.76
CA LYS A 299 -2.66 5.19 19.74
C LYS A 299 -2.32 3.71 19.88
N ASP A 300 -3.19 2.83 19.41
CA ASP A 300 -3.07 1.39 19.58
C ASP A 300 -2.84 0.68 18.24
N THR A 301 -2.24 -0.50 18.32
CA THR A 301 -2.14 -1.40 17.16
C THR A 301 -3.24 -2.44 17.26
N LEU A 302 -4.08 -2.51 16.23
CA LEU A 302 -5.10 -3.55 16.10
C LEU A 302 -4.46 -4.82 15.52
N ASP A 303 -4.30 -5.84 16.36
CA ASP A 303 -3.81 -7.15 15.95
C ASP A 303 -4.97 -8.04 15.46
N LEU A 304 -4.91 -8.46 14.19
CA LEU A 304 -5.92 -9.32 13.57
C LEU A 304 -5.28 -10.60 13.05
N VAL A 305 -5.86 -11.75 13.38
CA VAL A 305 -5.46 -13.05 12.81
C VAL A 305 -6.54 -13.53 11.86
N LEU A 306 -6.15 -13.81 10.61
CA LEU A 306 -7.00 -14.32 9.54
C LEU A 306 -6.48 -15.67 9.05
N ASP A 307 -7.35 -16.52 8.54
CA ASP A 307 -6.92 -17.61 7.66
C ASP A 307 -6.67 -17.08 6.24
N SER A 308 -6.11 -17.94 5.38
CA SER A 308 -5.79 -17.58 4.00
C SER A 308 -7.02 -17.21 3.17
N ASP A 309 -8.15 -17.88 3.36
CA ASP A 309 -9.38 -17.65 2.59
C ASP A 309 -9.99 -16.28 2.91
N ASN A 310 -10.07 -15.94 4.19
CA ASN A 310 -10.54 -14.66 4.68
C ASN A 310 -9.57 -13.54 4.29
N PHE A 311 -8.27 -13.80 4.30
CA PHE A 311 -7.30 -12.83 3.81
C PHE A 311 -7.52 -12.49 2.32
N ILE A 312 -7.74 -13.49 1.46
CA ILE A 312 -8.03 -13.25 0.04
C ILE A 312 -9.24 -12.32 -0.15
N LYS A 313 -10.29 -12.48 0.67
CA LYS A 313 -11.52 -11.65 0.59
C LYS A 313 -11.28 -10.16 0.85
N ILE A 314 -10.25 -9.80 1.62
CA ILE A 314 -9.96 -8.40 1.98
C ILE A 314 -8.82 -7.76 1.19
N ILE A 315 -8.08 -8.52 0.38
CA ILE A 315 -7.00 -7.97 -0.48
C ILE A 315 -7.46 -6.72 -1.26
N PRO A 316 -8.66 -6.70 -1.89
CA PRO A 316 -9.14 -5.50 -2.59
C PRO A 316 -9.31 -4.27 -1.68
N ASP A 317 -9.69 -4.51 -0.43
CA ASP A 317 -9.99 -3.47 0.56
C ASP A 317 -8.73 -2.87 1.20
N LEU A 318 -7.61 -3.61 1.23
CA LEU A 318 -6.35 -3.14 1.86
C LEU A 318 -5.85 -1.82 1.27
N LYS A 319 -6.04 -1.59 -0.03
CA LYS A 319 -5.66 -0.34 -0.69
C LYS A 319 -6.50 0.83 -0.21
N MET A 320 -7.82 0.63 -0.09
CA MET A 320 -8.73 1.63 0.45
C MET A 320 -8.40 1.94 1.92
N ILE A 321 -8.10 0.92 2.72
CA ILE A 321 -7.76 1.09 4.14
C ILE A 321 -6.49 1.93 4.32
N SER A 322 -5.43 1.68 3.52
CA SER A 322 -4.25 2.56 3.55
C SER A 322 -4.56 3.99 3.11
N LYS A 323 -5.43 4.15 2.11
CA LYS A 323 -5.86 5.46 1.63
C LYS A 323 -6.57 6.28 2.71
N LEU A 324 -7.30 5.62 3.61
CA LEU A 324 -7.96 6.26 4.76
C LEU A 324 -6.99 6.68 5.88
N GLY A 325 -5.71 6.26 5.81
CA GLY A 325 -4.68 6.63 6.80
C GLY A 325 -4.35 5.54 7.81
N TYR A 326 -4.76 4.29 7.57
CA TYR A 326 -4.32 3.15 8.38
C TYR A 326 -2.95 2.65 7.92
N ARG A 327 -2.05 2.47 8.88
CA ARG A 327 -0.71 1.96 8.62
C ARG A 327 -0.64 0.48 8.96
N PHE A 328 -0.23 -0.33 7.99
CA PHE A 328 0.12 -1.73 8.24
C PHE A 328 1.49 -1.80 8.89
N VAL A 329 1.59 -2.52 10.01
CA VAL A 329 2.82 -2.69 10.78
C VAL A 329 3.06 -4.16 11.05
N THR A 330 4.31 -4.53 11.27
CA THR A 330 4.71 -5.86 11.74
C THR A 330 5.49 -5.72 13.05
N TYR A 331 5.64 -6.85 13.73
CA TYR A 331 6.28 -6.93 15.04
C TYR A 331 7.80 -6.85 15.06
#